data_AF-A0A7W2T7S3-F1
#
_entry.id   AF-A0A7W2T7S3-F1
#
_cell.length_a   1.000
_cell.length_b   1.000
_cell.length_c   1.000
_cell.angle_alpha   90.00
_cell.angle_beta   90.00
_cell.angle_gamma   90.00
#
_symmetry.space_group_name_H-M   'P 1'
#
loop_
_entity.id
_entity.type
_entity.pdbx_description
1 polymer ?
#
loop_
_entity_poly.entity_id
_entity_poly.type
_entity_poly.pdbx_seq_one_letter_code
_entity_poly.pdbx_strand_id
1 'polypeptide(L)'
;MKNILTLLVVLSTLLLTACRSTPQVTIEKKPLLSDHHLMMSLLHRPVTEDQQMMLAFAQQRERYSNDIFVNTVNIKGPKISDDNNQRTTHVYAALIARDINSIRIITAE
;
A
#
# COMPACT_ATOMS: atom_id res chain seq x y z
N MET A 1 45.35 -33.48 31.13
CA MET A 1 45.07 -32.03 30.98
C MET A 1 45.25 -31.54 29.54
N LYS A 2 46.34 -31.91 28.84
CA LYS A 2 46.61 -31.50 27.44
C LYS A 2 45.49 -31.85 26.45
N ASN A 3 44.91 -33.05 26.55
CA ASN A 3 43.84 -33.50 25.66
C ASN A 3 42.48 -32.81 25.93
N ILE A 4 42.27 -32.35 27.15
CA ILE A 4 41.07 -31.59 27.55
C ILE A 4 41.17 -30.16 27.02
N LEU A 5 42.37 -29.57 27.12
CA LEU A 5 42.66 -28.25 26.57
C LEU A 5 42.48 -28.23 25.04
N THR A 6 42.95 -29.27 24.32
CA THR A 6 42.74 -29.38 22.88
C THR A 6 41.27 -29.53 22.50
N LEU A 7 40.49 -30.27 23.29
CA LEU A 7 39.05 -30.45 23.03
C LEU A 7 38.30 -29.13 23.23
N LEU A 8 38.65 -28.35 24.25
CA LEU A 8 38.07 -27.02 24.50
C LEU A 8 38.39 -26.03 23.37
N VAL A 9 39.61 -26.08 22.81
CA VAL A 9 40.01 -25.25 21.65
C VAL A 9 39.27 -25.65 20.38
N VAL A 10 39.04 -26.94 20.15
CA VAL A 10 38.25 -27.39 18.99
C VAL A 10 36.78 -26.99 19.15
N LEU A 11 36.22 -27.11 20.36
CA LEU A 11 34.84 -26.71 20.63
C LEU A 11 34.64 -25.19 20.45
N SER A 12 35.59 -24.37 20.90
CA SER A 12 35.48 -22.91 20.77
C SER A 12 35.60 -22.43 19.33
N THR A 13 36.46 -23.06 18.53
CA THR A 13 36.58 -22.75 17.08
C THR A 13 35.32 -23.16 16.29
N LEU A 14 34.64 -24.23 16.70
CA LEU A 14 33.40 -24.71 16.09
C LEU A 14 32.20 -23.80 16.45
N LEU A 15 32.17 -23.25 17.67
CA LEU A 15 31.13 -22.29 18.08
C LEU A 15 31.29 -20.92 17.39
N LEU A 16 32.51 -20.46 17.15
CA LEU A 16 32.79 -19.17 16.49
C LEU A 16 32.49 -19.18 14.98
N THR A 17 32.40 -20.35 14.34
CA THR A 17 32.10 -20.48 12.91
C THR A 17 30.60 -20.53 12.59
N ALA A 18 29.73 -20.68 13.60
CA ALA A 18 28.27 -20.79 13.42
C ALA A 18 27.53 -19.43 13.29
N CYS A 19 28.20 -18.28 13.45
CA CYS A 19 27.55 -16.96 13.50
C CYS A 19 27.34 -16.25 12.14
N ARG A 20 27.25 -16.96 11.01
CA ARG A 20 27.10 -16.35 9.66
C ARG A 20 25.73 -16.56 8.99
N SER A 21 24.66 -16.77 9.77
CA SER A 21 23.30 -17.04 9.30
C SER A 21 22.38 -15.80 9.27
N THR A 22 22.90 -14.60 9.02
CA THR A 22 22.01 -13.49 8.66
C THR A 22 21.56 -13.69 7.21
N PRO A 23 20.25 -13.85 6.94
CA PRO A 23 19.78 -13.86 5.56
C PRO A 23 20.11 -12.51 4.94
N GLN A 24 21.07 -12.53 4.01
CA GLN A 24 21.42 -11.35 3.24
C GLN A 24 20.28 -11.10 2.26
N VAL A 25 19.30 -10.29 2.67
CA VAL A 25 18.23 -9.86 1.79
C VAL A 25 18.87 -8.98 0.72
N THR A 26 19.13 -9.56 -0.45
CA THR A 26 19.56 -8.82 -1.63
C THR A 26 18.40 -7.94 -2.06
N ILE A 27 18.41 -6.68 -1.64
CA ILE A 27 17.47 -5.68 -2.13
C ILE A 27 17.90 -5.34 -3.55
N GLU A 28 17.35 -6.08 -4.51
CA GLU A 28 17.47 -5.77 -5.93
C GLU A 28 16.84 -4.39 -6.18
N LYS A 29 17.64 -3.47 -6.74
CA LYS A 29 17.15 -2.15 -7.09
C LYS A 29 16.14 -2.30 -8.22
N LYS A 30 14.93 -1.78 -8.01
CA LYS A 30 13.92 -1.74 -9.05
C LYS A 30 14.48 -0.98 -10.28
N PRO A 31 14.29 -1.48 -11.50
CA PRO A 31 14.75 -0.80 -12.70
C PRO A 31 14.12 0.59 -12.81
N LEU A 32 14.84 1.52 -13.43
CA LEU A 32 14.32 2.85 -13.77
C LEU A 32 13.31 2.69 -14.90
N LEU A 33 12.03 2.62 -14.54
CA LEU A 33 10.93 2.54 -15.48
C LEU A 33 10.48 3.94 -15.88
N SER A 34 10.04 4.11 -17.12
CA SER A 34 9.41 5.36 -17.54
C SER A 34 8.05 5.54 -16.88
N ASP A 35 7.63 6.79 -16.65
CA ASP A 35 6.33 7.09 -16.06
C ASP A 35 5.16 6.50 -16.85
N HIS A 36 5.29 6.44 -18.18
CA HIS A 36 4.32 5.76 -19.04
C HIS A 36 4.23 4.27 -18.74
N HIS A 37 5.36 3.58 -18.61
CA HIS A 37 5.38 2.17 -18.27
C HIS A 37 4.79 1.91 -16.89
N LEU A 38 5.11 2.77 -15.91
CA LEU A 38 4.50 2.71 -14.59
C LEU A 38 2.98 2.88 -14.68
N MET A 39 2.47 3.88 -15.41
CA MET A 39 1.03 4.09 -15.58
C MET A 39 0.34 2.88 -16.21
N MET A 40 0.91 2.32 -17.28
CA MET A 40 0.35 1.13 -17.92
C MET A 40 0.34 -0.09 -17.01
N SER A 41 1.34 -0.22 -16.12
CA SER A 41 1.37 -1.29 -15.11
C SER A 41 0.34 -1.13 -13.99
N LEU A 42 -0.18 0.09 -13.80
CA LEU A 42 -1.22 0.38 -12.81
C LEU A 42 -2.64 0.07 -13.33
N LEU A 43 -2.80 -0.08 -14.65
CA LEU A 43 -4.08 -0.50 -15.25
C LEU A 43 -4.31 -2.00 -14.99
N HIS A 44 -5.54 -2.38 -14.66
CA HIS A 44 -5.93 -3.77 -14.35
C HIS A 44 -5.20 -4.39 -13.17
N ARG A 45 -4.72 -3.55 -12.23
CA ARG A 45 -4.06 -4.01 -11.01
C ARG A 45 -5.04 -4.82 -10.15
N PRO A 46 -4.61 -5.95 -9.53
CA PRO A 46 -5.40 -6.62 -8.51
C PRO A 46 -5.60 -5.71 -7.29
N VAL A 47 -6.79 -5.75 -6.68
CA VAL A 47 -7.14 -4.94 -5.51
C VAL A 47 -6.11 -5.15 -4.40
N THR A 48 -5.51 -4.07 -3.92
CA THR A 48 -4.50 -4.13 -2.87
C THR A 48 -5.11 -4.50 -1.53
N GLU A 49 -4.34 -5.12 -0.65
CA GLU A 49 -4.76 -5.43 0.73
C GLU A 49 -5.30 -4.20 1.47
N ASP A 50 -4.63 -3.05 1.30
CA ASP A 50 -5.07 -1.78 1.87
C ASP A 50 -6.46 -1.34 1.33
N GLN A 51 -6.68 -1.50 0.02
CA GLN A 51 -7.98 -1.19 -0.59
C GLN A 51 -9.06 -2.18 -0.13
N GLN A 52 -8.74 -3.46 0.02
CA GLN A 52 -9.66 -4.46 0.57
C GLN A 52 -10.07 -4.10 2.01
N MET A 53 -9.11 -3.68 2.84
CA MET A 53 -9.37 -3.21 4.19
C MET A 53 -10.29 -2.00 4.21
N MET A 54 -10.03 -0.99 3.35
CA MET A 54 -10.91 0.18 3.23
C MET A 54 -12.33 -0.20 2.82
N LEU A 55 -12.49 -1.11 1.87
CA LEU A 55 -13.80 -1.60 1.43
C LEU A 55 -14.53 -2.33 2.55
N ALA A 56 -13.83 -3.16 3.32
CA ALA A 56 -14.40 -3.83 4.49
C ALA A 56 -14.87 -2.82 5.55
N PHE A 57 -14.08 -1.76 5.79
CA PHE A 57 -14.46 -0.69 6.71
C PHE A 57 -15.68 0.10 6.21
N ALA A 58 -15.75 0.41 4.92
CA ALA A 58 -16.91 1.07 4.31
C ALA A 58 -18.19 0.22 4.46
N GLN A 59 -18.11 -1.08 4.16
CA GLN A 59 -19.23 -2.01 4.35
C GLN A 59 -19.68 -2.08 5.82
N GLN A 60 -18.73 -2.09 6.76
CA GLN A 60 -19.06 -2.10 8.18
C GLN A 60 -19.77 -0.80 8.61
N ARG A 61 -19.34 0.35 8.08
CA ARG A 61 -20.00 1.64 8.35
C ARG A 61 -21.44 1.69 7.83
N GLU A 62 -21.69 1.19 6.63
CA GLU A 62 -23.06 1.14 6.04
C GLU A 62 -24.01 0.26 6.86
N ARG A 63 -23.49 -0.82 7.46
CA ARG A 63 -24.29 -1.71 8.32
C ARG A 63 -24.66 -1.04 9.65
N TYR A 64 -23.76 -0.27 10.24
CA TYR A 64 -24.00 0.44 11.51
C TYR A 64 -24.77 1.76 11.37
N SER A 65 -24.84 2.35 10.18
CA SER A 65 -25.46 3.68 9.98
C SER A 65 -26.99 3.71 10.10
N ASN A 66 -27.65 2.57 10.32
CA ASN A 66 -29.12 2.51 10.33
C ASN A 66 -29.79 2.94 11.65
N ASP A 67 -29.06 3.15 12.75
CA ASP A 67 -29.71 3.37 14.07
C ASP A 67 -29.06 4.43 14.98
N ILE A 68 -27.98 5.09 14.55
CA ILE A 68 -27.30 6.11 15.35
C ILE A 68 -27.38 7.46 14.63
N PHE A 69 -28.28 8.32 15.10
CA PHE A 69 -28.34 9.73 14.68
C PHE A 69 -27.06 10.45 15.12
N VAL A 70 -26.11 10.61 14.19
CA VAL A 70 -24.91 11.42 14.42
C VAL A 70 -25.21 12.83 13.92
N ASN A 71 -25.26 13.80 14.83
CA ASN A 71 -25.35 15.22 14.48
C ASN A 71 -24.04 15.63 13.77
N THR A 72 -24.05 15.67 12.44
CA THR A 72 -22.88 16.05 11.65
C THR A 72 -22.74 17.57 11.67
N VAL A 73 -21.65 18.06 12.27
CA VAL A 73 -21.27 19.46 12.14
C VAL A 73 -20.53 19.64 10.82
N ASN A 74 -21.10 20.42 9.92
CA ASN A 74 -20.41 20.77 8.68
C ASN A 74 -19.33 21.82 8.99
N ILE A 75 -18.07 21.41 8.92
CA ILE A 75 -16.91 22.28 9.19
C ILE A 75 -16.64 23.20 7.98
N LYS A 76 -17.18 22.88 6.79
CA LYS A 76 -17.04 23.72 5.59
C LYS A 76 -18.29 24.56 5.36
N GLY A 77 -18.08 25.84 5.04
CA GLY A 77 -19.15 26.72 4.54
C GLY A 77 -19.67 26.27 3.17
N PRO A 78 -20.84 26.78 2.74
CA PRO A 78 -21.46 26.39 1.49
C PRO A 78 -20.56 26.73 0.30
N LYS A 79 -20.30 25.73 -0.54
CA LYS A 79 -19.35 25.80 -1.67
C LYS A 79 -20.05 26.32 -2.93
N ILE A 80 -20.68 27.51 -2.84
CA ILE A 80 -21.57 28.06 -3.87
C ILE A 80 -20.82 28.42 -5.18
N SER A 81 -19.48 28.47 -5.16
CA SER A 81 -18.65 28.99 -6.26
C SER A 81 -17.64 28.00 -6.83
N ASP A 82 -17.72 26.71 -6.49
CA ASP A 82 -16.78 25.69 -6.96
C ASP A 82 -17.29 24.91 -8.19
N ASP A 83 -18.15 25.54 -8.98
CA ASP A 83 -18.67 25.01 -10.25
C ASP A 83 -17.65 25.12 -11.41
N ASN A 84 -16.36 25.11 -11.09
CA ASN A 84 -15.32 24.97 -12.09
C ASN A 84 -15.24 23.50 -12.49
N ASN A 85 -16.16 23.09 -13.36
CA ASN A 85 -16.19 21.77 -14.00
C ASN A 85 -15.04 21.57 -15.01
N GLN A 86 -14.08 22.49 -15.03
CA GLN A 86 -12.88 22.43 -15.85
C GLN A 86 -11.89 21.43 -15.25
N ARG A 87 -12.26 20.15 -15.33
CA ARG A 87 -11.43 19.04 -14.86
C ARG A 87 -10.29 18.87 -15.87
N THR A 88 -9.07 19.11 -15.44
CA THR A 88 -7.88 18.88 -16.27
C THR A 88 -7.86 17.42 -16.72
N THR A 89 -8.10 17.17 -18.00
CA THR A 89 -8.12 15.82 -18.57
C THR A 89 -6.69 15.37 -18.85
N HIS A 90 -6.23 14.37 -18.10
CA HIS A 90 -4.93 13.75 -18.35
C HIS A 90 -4.97 12.88 -19.61
N VAL A 91 -3.82 12.73 -20.29
CA VAL A 91 -3.71 11.94 -21.54
C VAL A 91 -4.20 10.50 -21.37
N TYR A 92 -3.97 9.90 -20.20
CA TYR A 92 -4.41 8.54 -19.87
C TYR A 92 -5.80 8.46 -19.23
N ALA A 93 -6.54 9.57 -19.11
CA ALA A 93 -7.83 9.59 -18.41
C ALA A 93 -8.83 8.59 -18.99
N ALA A 94 -8.86 8.44 -20.31
CA ALA A 94 -9.73 7.48 -20.97
C ALA A 94 -9.36 6.01 -20.68
N LEU A 95 -8.07 5.71 -20.50
CA LEU A 95 -7.60 4.37 -20.17
C LEU A 95 -7.88 4.04 -18.70
N ILE A 96 -7.61 4.99 -17.80
CA ILE A 96 -7.90 4.86 -16.36
C ILE A 96 -9.41 4.66 -16.15
N ALA A 97 -10.26 5.43 -16.84
CA ALA A 97 -11.71 5.32 -16.70
C ALA A 97 -12.30 3.99 -17.20
N ARG A 98 -11.56 3.24 -18.03
CA ARG A 98 -11.97 1.93 -18.53
C ARG A 98 -11.49 0.77 -17.64
N ASP A 99 -10.64 1.04 -16.66
CA ASP A 99 -10.19 0.03 -15.71
C ASP A 99 -11.33 -0.33 -14.74
N ILE A 100 -11.52 -1.63 -14.53
CA ILE A 100 -12.56 -2.20 -13.66
C ILE A 100 -12.37 -1.80 -12.19
N ASN A 101 -11.12 -1.58 -11.78
CA ASN A 101 -10.77 -1.18 -10.41
C ASN A 101 -10.58 0.33 -10.26
N SER A 102 -10.95 1.12 -11.27
CA SER A 102 -10.82 2.58 -11.22
C SER A 102 -11.79 3.22 -10.22
N ILE A 103 -11.30 4.20 -9.47
CA ILE A 103 -12.10 4.94 -8.48
C ILE A 103 -12.46 6.30 -9.06
N ARG A 104 -13.77 6.55 -9.20
CA ARG A 104 -14.31 7.87 -9.57
C ARG A 104 -14.67 8.63 -8.31
N ILE A 105 -13.88 9.65 -7.97
CA ILE A 105 -14.22 10.58 -6.90
C ILE A 105 -15.27 11.56 -7.43
N ILE A 106 -16.49 11.37 -6.95
CA ILE A 106 -17.55 12.38 -7.01
C ILE A 106 -17.51 13.15 -5.68
N THR A 107 -17.48 14.48 -5.77
CA THR A 107 -17.73 15.31 -4.59
C THR A 107 -19.21 15.21 -4.29
N ALA A 108 -19.56 14.77 -3.08
CA ALA A 108 -20.93 14.84 -2.58
C ALA A 108 -21.34 16.32 -2.45
N GLU A 109 -22.55 16.62 -2.92
CA GLU A 109 -23.22 17.93 -2.81
C GLU A 109 -23.66 18.20 -1.37
#